data_AF-A0AAF0R0H0-F1
#
_entry.id   AF-A0AAF0R0H0-F1
#
_cell.length_a   1.000
_cell.length_b   1.000
_cell.length_c   1.000
_cell.angle_alpha   90.00
_cell.angle_beta   90.00
_cell.angle_gamma   90.00
#
_symmetry.space_group_name_H-M   'P 1'
#
loop_
_entity.id
_entity.type
_entity.pdbx_description
1 polymer ?
#
loop_
_entity_poly.entity_id
_entity_poly.type
_entity_poly.pdbx_seq_one_letter_code
_entity_poly.pdbx_strand_id
1 'polypeptide(L)'
;MIREKKVSLHGKFHTDPLDLRFLSPEESWELLEKRAFGKESCPNELLDVGKEIARKCKGFPLVADLIAGVIAGLEKKKTFVA
;
A
#
# COMPACT_ATOMS: atom_id res chain seq x y z
N MET A 1 8.15 27.38 -9.57
CA MET A 1 9.00 26.89 -10.68
C MET A 1 10.05 25.96 -10.08
N ILE A 2 9.78 24.66 -10.05
CA ILE A 2 10.69 23.66 -9.48
C ILE A 2 11.75 23.35 -10.56
N ARG A 3 13.03 23.41 -10.18
CA ARG A 3 14.17 23.13 -11.07
C ARG A 3 14.37 21.62 -11.16
N GLU A 4 14.03 21.04 -12.30
CA GLU A 4 14.35 19.66 -12.66
C GLU A 4 15.88 19.48 -12.72
N LYS A 5 16.44 18.63 -11.84
CA LYS A 5 17.85 18.26 -11.85
C LYS A 5 17.98 16.87 -12.43
N LYS A 6 18.32 16.80 -13.72
CA LYS A 6 18.54 15.57 -14.48
C LYS A 6 19.82 14.88 -14.02
N VAL A 7 19.69 13.85 -13.16
CA VAL A 7 20.75 12.90 -12.86
C VAL A 7 20.60 11.71 -13.82
N SER A 8 21.64 11.43 -14.59
CA SER A 8 21.71 10.25 -15.43
C SER A 8 22.21 9.07 -14.60
N LEU A 9 21.37 8.05 -14.45
CA LEU A 9 21.79 6.72 -14.02
C LEU A 9 21.67 5.80 -15.23
N HIS A 10 22.83 5.42 -15.78
CA HIS A 10 22.95 4.40 -16.80
C HIS A 10 22.77 3.01 -16.16
N GLY A 11 21.55 2.71 -15.73
CA GLY A 11 21.09 1.37 -15.41
C GLY A 11 19.91 1.08 -16.32
N LYS A 12 19.98 0.04 -17.15
CA LYS A 12 18.82 -0.41 -17.90
C LYS A 12 17.84 -1.06 -16.92
N PHE A 13 17.11 -0.23 -16.17
CA PHE A 13 15.86 -0.64 -15.57
C PHE A 13 14.83 -0.55 -16.68
N HIS A 14 14.50 -1.69 -17.30
CA HIS A 14 13.18 -1.87 -17.89
C HIS A 14 12.16 -1.94 -16.75
N THR A 15 12.00 -0.84 -16.04
CA THR A 15 10.73 -0.53 -15.41
C THR A 15 10.14 0.47 -16.37
N ASP A 16 9.11 0.04 -17.11
CA ASP A 16 8.05 0.97 -17.49
C ASP A 16 7.83 1.92 -16.31
N PRO A 17 7.70 3.25 -16.52
CA PRO A 17 7.36 4.13 -15.43
C PRO A 17 6.20 3.46 -14.72
N LEU A 18 6.40 3.02 -13.47
CA LEU A 18 5.30 2.55 -12.65
C LEU A 18 4.35 3.73 -12.70
N ASP A 19 3.28 3.61 -13.46
CA ASP A 19 2.27 4.63 -13.64
C ASP A 19 1.54 4.61 -12.30
N LEU A 20 2.21 5.16 -11.27
CA LEU A 20 1.74 5.32 -9.91
C LEU A 20 0.76 6.49 -9.95
N ARG A 21 -0.26 6.37 -10.80
CA ARG A 21 -1.40 7.25 -10.74
C ARG A 21 -1.92 7.20 -9.33
N PHE A 22 -2.34 8.36 -8.85
CA PHE A 22 -2.98 8.44 -7.57
C PHE A 22 -4.22 7.55 -7.59
N LEU A 23 -4.32 6.68 -6.61
CA LEU A 23 -5.48 5.84 -6.39
C LEU A 23 -6.61 6.70 -5.83
N SER A 24 -7.83 6.44 -6.27
CA SER A 24 -9.02 6.85 -5.53
C SER A 24 -9.04 6.22 -4.12
N PRO A 25 -9.82 6.77 -3.18
CA PRO A 25 -10.04 6.12 -1.89
C PRO A 25 -10.53 4.68 -2.01
N GLU A 26 -11.37 4.39 -3.01
CA GLU A 26 -11.92 3.07 -3.29
C GLU A 26 -10.85 2.10 -3.78
N GLU A 27 -10.01 2.51 -4.73
CA GLU A 27 -8.87 1.72 -5.22
C GLU A 27 -7.82 1.52 -4.12
N SER A 28 -7.59 2.53 -3.28
CA SER A 28 -6.68 2.45 -2.13
C SER A 28 -7.17 1.43 -1.12
N TRP A 29 -8.49 1.37 -0.89
CA TRP A 29 -9.12 0.39 0.00
C TRP A 29 -9.00 -1.02 -0.58
N GLU A 30 -9.33 -1.20 -1.86
CA GLU A 30 -9.24 -2.49 -2.54
C GLU A 30 -7.80 -3.05 -2.52
N LEU A 31 -6.81 -2.21 -2.79
CA LEU A 31 -5.39 -2.59 -2.70
C LEU A 31 -5.03 -3.02 -1.28
N LEU A 32 -5.44 -2.22 -0.30
CA LEU A 32 -5.13 -2.48 1.10
C LEU A 32 -5.75 -3.80 1.58
N GLU A 33 -7.03 -4.03 1.29
CA GLU A 33 -7.73 -5.26 1.67
C GLU A 33 -7.07 -6.50 1.04
N LYS A 34 -6.85 -6.48 -0.28
CA LYS A 34 -6.23 -7.61 -0.99
C LYS A 34 -4.83 -7.93 -0.48
N ARG A 35 -4.04 -6.90 -0.16
CA ARG A 35 -2.62 -7.05 0.19
C ARG A 35 -2.43 -7.34 1.69
N ALA A 36 -3.37 -6.92 2.53
CA ALA A 36 -3.38 -7.21 3.96
C ALA A 36 -3.94 -8.62 4.27
N PHE A 37 -5.09 -8.99 3.68
CA PHE A 37 -5.83 -10.21 4.02
C PHE A 37 -5.74 -11.31 2.95
N GLY A 38 -5.14 -11.01 1.79
CA GLY A 38 -4.93 -11.99 0.72
C GLY A 38 -6.24 -12.48 0.10
N LYS A 39 -6.58 -13.75 0.36
CA LYS A 39 -7.84 -14.37 -0.11
C LYS A 39 -8.99 -14.20 0.88
N GLU A 40 -8.67 -13.82 2.11
CA GLU A 40 -9.66 -13.58 3.15
C GLU A 40 -10.16 -12.13 3.04
N SER A 41 -11.39 -11.90 3.46
CA SER A 41 -11.94 -10.54 3.55
C SER A 41 -11.53 -9.88 4.86
N CYS A 42 -11.49 -8.54 4.86
CA CYS A 42 -11.27 -7.79 6.09
C CYS A 42 -12.38 -8.12 7.11
N PRO A 43 -12.04 -8.44 8.38
CA PRO A 43 -13.02 -8.59 9.44
C PRO A 43 -13.90 -7.35 9.56
N ASN A 44 -15.21 -7.53 9.81
CA ASN A 44 -16.18 -6.43 9.90
C ASN A 44 -15.78 -5.36 10.93
N GLU A 45 -15.15 -5.78 12.03
CA GLU A 45 -14.67 -4.91 13.11
C GLU A 45 -13.57 -3.93 12.65
N LEU A 46 -12.83 -4.29 11.60
CA LEU A 46 -11.73 -3.51 11.05
C LEU A 46 -12.11 -2.75 9.77
N LEU A 47 -13.33 -2.94 9.25
CA LEU A 47 -13.75 -2.39 7.96
C LEU A 47 -13.69 -0.86 7.93
N ASP A 48 -14.26 -0.20 8.93
CA ASP A 48 -14.29 1.26 9.01
C ASP A 48 -12.89 1.85 9.23
N VAL A 49 -12.09 1.20 10.07
CA VAL A 49 -10.69 1.57 10.31
C VAL A 49 -9.88 1.45 9.02
N GLY A 50 -10.05 0.34 8.29
CA GLY A 50 -9.39 0.07 7.03
C GLY A 50 -9.72 1.08 5.95
N LYS A 51 -11.00 1.44 5.81
CA LYS A 51 -11.45 2.51 4.89
C LYS A 51 -10.88 3.87 5.27
N GLU A 52 -10.82 4.19 6.57
CA GLU A 52 -10.23 5.44 7.04
C GLU A 52 -8.72 5.51 6.75
N ILE A 53 -8.01 4.39 6.87
CA ILE A 53 -6.60 4.28 6.48
C ILE A 53 -6.46 4.54 4.97
N ALA A 54 -7.26 3.88 4.15
CA ALA A 54 -7.25 4.07 2.69
C ALA A 54 -7.48 5.55 2.30
N ARG A 55 -8.40 6.24 2.97
CA ARG A 55 -8.63 7.68 2.79
C ARG A 55 -7.40 8.51 3.18
N LYS A 56 -6.72 8.16 4.28
CA LYS A 56 -5.51 8.84 4.75
C LYS A 56 -4.28 8.58 3.87
N CYS A 57 -4.27 7.53 3.06
CA CYS A 57 -3.22 7.29 2.06
C CYS A 57 -3.19 8.37 0.97
N LYS A 58 -4.26 9.17 0.81
CA LYS A 58 -4.36 10.27 -0.18
C LYS A 58 -3.99 9.84 -1.60
N GLY A 59 -4.29 8.57 -1.93
CA GLY A 59 -4.03 7.99 -3.23
C GLY A 59 -2.59 7.59 -3.53
N PHE A 60 -1.64 7.70 -2.60
CA PHE A 60 -0.27 7.24 -2.84
C PHE A 60 -0.22 5.70 -2.83
N PRO A 61 0.06 5.02 -3.97
CA PRO A 61 0.04 3.57 -4.03
C PRO A 61 1.06 2.94 -3.08
N LEU A 62 2.25 3.54 -2.98
CA LEU A 62 3.33 3.08 -2.08
C LEU A 62 2.93 3.12 -0.60
N VAL A 63 2.13 4.11 -0.19
CA VAL A 63 1.71 4.24 1.20
C VAL A 63 0.67 3.17 1.54
N ALA A 64 -0.31 2.97 0.67
CA ALA A 64 -1.32 1.91 0.84
C ALA A 64 -0.66 0.51 0.88
N ASP A 65 0.29 0.27 -0.02
CA ASP A 65 1.03 -0.99 -0.12
C ASP A 65 1.91 -1.25 1.12
N LEU A 66 2.59 -0.22 1.64
CA LEU A 66 3.37 -0.31 2.88
C LEU A 66 2.48 -0.68 4.07
N ILE A 67 1.37 0.03 4.25
CA ILE A 67 0.47 -0.17 5.39
C ILE A 67 -0.14 -1.57 5.32
N ALA A 68 -0.59 -2.00 4.14
CA ALA A 68 -1.10 -3.36 3.95
C ALA A 68 -0.04 -4.43 4.28
N GLY A 69 1.23 -4.18 3.94
CA GLY A 69 2.35 -5.02 4.35
C GLY A 69 2.58 -5.10 5.86
N VAL A 70 2.42 -3.97 6.55
CA VAL A 70 2.48 -3.94 8.02
C VAL A 70 1.34 -4.78 8.60
N ILE A 71 0.11 -4.59 8.13
CA ILE A 71 -1.08 -5.35 8.59
C ILE A 71 -0.86 -6.86 8.40
N ALA A 72 -0.46 -7.28 7.18
CA ALA A 72 -0.17 -8.69 6.88
C ALA A 72 1.01 -9.26 7.70
N GLY A 73 1.96 -8.41 8.10
CA GLY A 73 3.11 -8.79 8.91
C GLY A 73 2.79 -8.93 10.40
N LEU A 74 1.81 -8.19 10.91
CA LEU A 74 1.39 -8.25 12.32
C LEU A 74 0.70 -9.58 12.66
N GLU A 75 0.02 -10.21 11.70
CA GLU A 75 -0.60 -11.53 11.91
C GLU A 75 0.42 -12.67 12.08
N LYS A 76 1.65 -12.49 11.58
CA LYS A 76 2.75 -13.48 11.73
C LYS A 76 3.45 -13.42 13.10
N LYS A 77 3.00 -12.57 14.03
CA LYS A 77 3.53 -12.50 15.40
C LYS A 77 2.60 -13.12 16.46
N LYS A 78 1.74 -14.08 16.10
CA LYS A 78 1.18 -15.01 17.08
C LYS A 78 2.11 -16.22 17.26
N THR A 79 2.73 -16.26 18.45
CA THR A 79 3.41 -17.37 19.13
C THR A 79 4.90 -17.58 18.83
N PHE A 80 5.75 -17.13 19.75
CA PHE A 80 6.39 -18.02 20.74
C PHE A 80 6.39 -17.32 22.10
N VAL A 81 5.46 -17.70 22.97
CA VAL A 81 5.75 -17.79 24.41
C VAL A 81 6.03 -19.28 24.62
N ALA A 82 7.29 -19.58 24.90
CA ALA A 82 7.76 -20.81 25.54
C ALA A 82 8.75 -20.37 26.60
#